data_AF-A0A521U6D6-F1
#
_entry.id   AF-A0A521U6D6-F1
#
_cell.length_a   1.000
_cell.length_b   1.000
_cell.length_c   1.000
_cell.angle_alpha   90.00
_cell.angle_beta   90.00
_cell.angle_gamma   90.00
#
_symmetry.space_group_name_H-M   'P 1'
#
loop_
_entity.id
_entity.type
_entity.pdbx_description
1 polymer ?
#
loop_
_entity_poly.entity_id
_entity_poly.type
_entity_poly.pdbx_seq_one_letter_code
_entity_poly.pdbx_strand_id
1 'polypeptide(L)' 'MANDPKPQAPTPNDQRSDALNPNNPAHQAAQDNRSRQLNPQDPAWHTSRGKSSGGGKSGSRGGR' A
#
# COMPACT_ATOMS: atom_id res chain seq x y z
N MET A 1 -2.58 -34.42 25.06
CA MET A 1 -3.24 -33.72 23.95
C MET A 1 -2.32 -32.59 23.51
N ALA A 2 -1.72 -32.66 22.33
CA ALA A 2 -0.87 -31.60 21.80
C ALA A 2 -1.76 -30.44 21.34
N ASN A 3 -1.71 -29.32 22.06
CA ASN A 3 -2.39 -28.08 21.68
C ASN A 3 -1.43 -27.26 20.83
N ASP A 4 -1.16 -27.70 19.60
CA ASP A 4 -0.45 -26.86 18.64
C ASP A 4 -1.41 -25.74 18.21
N PRO A 5 -1.13 -24.45 18.50
CA PRO A 5 -2.00 -23.37 18.05
C PRO A 5 -1.94 -23.34 16.52
N LYS A 6 -3.09 -23.62 15.89
CA LYS A 6 -3.27 -23.47 14.44
C LYS A 6 -2.85 -22.05 14.04
N PRO A 7 -2.15 -21.84 12.91
CA PRO A 7 -1.81 -20.50 12.44
C PRO A 7 -3.11 -19.72 12.21
N GLN A 8 -3.37 -18.75 13.07
CA GLN A 8 -4.51 -17.85 12.95
C GLN A 8 -4.16 -16.83 11.89
N ALA A 9 -5.05 -16.62 10.92
CA ALA A 9 -4.89 -15.54 9.97
C ALA A 9 -4.85 -14.21 10.75
N PRO A 10 -3.95 -13.28 10.37
CA PRO A 10 -3.82 -12.01 11.07
C PRO A 10 -5.17 -11.28 11.04
N THR A 11 -5.60 -10.84 12.22
CA THR A 11 -6.85 -10.09 12.35
C THR A 11 -6.70 -8.74 11.64
N PRO A 12 -7.82 -8.04 11.34
CA PRO A 12 -7.74 -6.70 10.78
C PRO A 12 -6.91 -5.73 11.64
N ASN A 13 -6.84 -5.94 12.96
CA ASN A 13 -6.01 -5.13 13.85
C ASN A 13 -4.51 -5.46 13.70
N ASP A 14 -4.16 -6.73 13.56
CA ASP A 14 -2.78 -7.15 13.35
C ASP A 14 -2.24 -6.59 12.03
N GLN A 15 -3.03 -6.69 10.95
CA GLN A 15 -2.69 -6.13 9.65
C GLN A 15 -2.48 -4.61 9.70
N ARG A 16 -3.33 -3.89 10.43
CA ARG A 16 -3.19 -2.44 10.63
C ARG A 16 -1.94 -2.10 11.44
N SER A 17 -1.67 -2.87 12.50
CA SER A 17 -0.51 -2.68 13.37
C SER A 17 0.77 -2.90 12.59
N ASP A 18 0.83 -3.95 11.76
CA ASP A 18 1.97 -4.22 10.88
C ASP A 18 2.17 -3.13 9.84
N ALA A 19 1.09 -2.62 9.24
CA ALA A 19 1.15 -1.54 8.25
C ALA A 19 1.64 -0.22 8.85
N LEU A 20 1.35 0.04 10.13
CA LEU A 20 1.75 1.26 10.86
C LEU A 20 3.03 1.09 11.68
N ASN A 21 3.61 -0.11 11.71
CA ASN A 21 4.83 -0.39 12.46
C ASN A 21 6.03 0.29 11.78
N PRO A 22 6.69 1.28 12.42
CA PRO A 22 7.82 1.99 11.82
C PRO A 22 9.03 1.08 11.55
N ASN A 23 9.16 -0.03 12.28
CA ASN A 23 10.22 -1.02 12.08
C ASN A 23 9.89 -2.02 10.96
N ASN A 24 8.68 -1.97 10.37
CA ASN A 24 8.33 -2.82 9.24
C ASN A 24 8.93 -2.25 7.94
N PRO A 25 9.74 -3.02 7.18
CA PRO A 25 10.28 -2.57 5.90
C PRO A 25 9.20 -2.16 4.89
N ALA A 26 8.02 -2.76 4.94
CA ALA A 26 6.89 -2.36 4.08
C ALA A 26 6.39 -0.94 4.41
N HIS A 27 6.40 -0.54 5.68
CA HIS A 27 6.04 0.82 6.09
C HIS A 27 7.06 1.83 5.55
N GLN A 28 8.35 1.54 5.66
CA GLN A 28 9.41 2.41 5.13
C GLN A 28 9.31 2.57 3.61
N ALA A 29 9.15 1.46 2.88
CA ALA A 29 8.96 1.49 1.43
C ALA A 29 7.72 2.32 1.01
N ALA A 30 6.64 2.24 1.79
CA ALA A 30 5.44 3.06 1.54
C ALA A 30 5.72 4.56 1.73
N GLN A 31 6.49 4.94 2.75
CA GLN A 31 6.88 6.33 2.97
C GLN A 31 7.81 6.84 1.85
N ASP A 32 8.79 6.04 1.43
CA ASP A 32 9.69 6.39 0.34
C ASP A 32 8.93 6.61 -0.97
N ASN A 33 8.04 5.68 -1.31
CA ASN A 33 7.22 5.79 -2.52
C ASN A 33 6.32 7.04 -2.47
N ARG A 34 5.74 7.35 -1.31
CA ARG A 34 4.99 8.59 -1.11
C ARG A 34 5.89 9.82 -1.32
N SER A 35 7.08 9.83 -0.74
CA SER A 35 8.03 10.93 -0.90
C SER A 35 8.40 11.15 -2.37
N ARG A 36 8.74 10.08 -3.11
CA ARG A 36 9.03 10.12 -4.55
C ARG A 36 7.86 10.66 -5.37
N GLN A 37 6.63 10.22 -5.08
CA GLN A 37 5.43 10.72 -5.77
C GLN A 37 5.13 12.19 -5.47
N LEU A 38 5.56 12.70 -4.31
CA LEU A 38 5.37 14.09 -3.90
C LEU A 38 6.52 15.02 -4.32
N ASN A 39 7.66 14.48 -4.73
CA ASN A 39 8.82 15.24 -5.19
C ASN A 39 8.78 15.57 -6.69
N PRO A 40 8.56 16.82 -7.14
CA PRO A 40 8.52 17.18 -8.56
C PRO A 40 9.77 16.87 -9.37
N GLN A 41 10.90 16.69 -8.70
CA GLN A 41 12.18 16.36 -9.34
C GLN A 41 12.36 14.85 -9.57
N ASP A 42 11.50 14.01 -8.96
CA ASP A 42 11.55 12.56 -9.10
C ASP A 42 10.72 12.09 -10.31
N PRO A 43 11.23 11.16 -11.14
CA PRO A 43 10.46 10.61 -12.26
C PRO A 43 9.07 10.06 -11.88
N ALA A 44 8.92 9.47 -10.69
CA ALA A 44 7.65 8.93 -10.21
C ALA A 44 6.56 10.00 -10.03
N TRP A 45 6.95 11.25 -9.78
CA TRP A 45 6.02 12.39 -9.73
C TRP A 45 5.38 12.66 -11.09
N HIS A 46 6.17 12.56 -12.16
CA HIS A 46 5.67 12.73 -13.53
C HIS A 46 4.78 11.56 -13.96
N THR A 47 5.14 10.32 -13.60
CA THR A 47 4.30 9.14 -13.92
C THR A 47 2.97 9.14 -13.18
N SER A 48 2.95 9.57 -11.91
CA SER A 48 1.72 9.63 -11.11
C SER A 48 0.75 10.74 -11.57
N ARG A 49 1.26 11.81 -12.21
CA ARG A 49 0.45 12.95 -12.68
C ARG A 49 0.23 13.00 -14.19
N GLY A 50 1.06 12.31 -14.97
CA GLY A 50 1.12 12.38 -16.43
C GLY A 50 0.01 11.62 -17.18
N LYS A 51 -1.15 11.41 -16.55
CA LYS A 51 -2.30 10.74 -17.19
C LYS A 51 -3.59 11.54 -16.96
N SER A 52 -3.52 12.83 -17.25
CA SER A 52 -4.70 13.67 -17.46
C SER A 52 -4.57 14.39 -18.80
N SER A 53 -4.68 13.61 -19.88
CA SER A 53 -5.09 14.13 -21.18
C SER A 53 -5.96 13.07 -21.85
N GLY A 54 -7.23 13.05 -21.46
CA GLY A 54 -8.30 12.37 -22.21
C GLY A 54 -8.93 11.16 -21.52
N GLY A 55 -10.09 11.41 -20.91
CA GLY A 55 -11.20 10.47 -20.99
C GLY A 55 -11.32 9.38 -19.91
N GLY A 56 -12.19 9.64 -18.93
CA GLY A 56 -13.31 8.74 -18.68
C GLY A 56 -13.05 7.41 -17.94
N LYS A 57 -13.60 7.34 -16.73
CA LYS A 57 -14.21 6.14 -16.11
C LYS A 57 -13.34 4.86 -16.06
N SER A 58 -12.74 4.63 -14.91
CA SER A 58 -12.70 3.27 -14.34
C SER A 58 -12.83 3.38 -12.83
N GLY A 59 -14.08 3.62 -12.39
CA GLY A 59 -14.52 3.01 -11.16
C GLY A 59 -14.74 1.54 -11.45
N SER A 60 -13.89 0.68 -10.91
CA SER A 60 -14.20 -0.74 -10.76
C SER A 60 -13.87 -1.14 -9.32
N ARG A 61 -14.82 -0.83 -8.44
CA ARG A 61 -15.11 -1.67 -7.28
C ARG A 61 -15.91 -2.84 -7.83
N GLY A 62 -15.41 -4.07 -7.72
CA GLY A 62 -16.24 -5.24 -7.96
C GLY A 62 -15.50 -6.50 -8.43
N GLY A 63 -15.37 -7.45 -7.49
CA GLY A 63 -15.59 -8.87 -7.71
C GLY A 63 -14.69 -9.62 -8.69
N ARG A 64 -13.76 -10.41 -8.12
CA ARG A 64 -13.72 -11.87 -8.20
C ARG A 64 -12.69 -12.39 -7.20
#